data_AF-A0A392QBG3-F1
#
_entry.id   AF-A0A392QBG3-F1
#
_cell.length_a   1.000
_cell.length_b   1.000
_cell.length_c   1.000
_cell.angle_alpha   90.00
_cell.angle_beta   90.00
_cell.angle_gamma   90.00
#
_symmetry.space_group_name_H-M   'P 1'
#
loop_
_entity.id
_entity.type
_entity.pdbx_description
1 polymer ?
#
loop_
_entity_poly.entity_id
_entity_poly.type
_entity_poly.pdbx_seq_one_letter_code
_entity_poly.pdbx_strand_id
1 'polypeptide(L)' 'GKKRKDTICIALAEDTCEEPRIRMNKVVRSNLRVRLGDVVSVHQCSDVKYGKRVHILPIDDTIE' A
#
# COMPACT_ATOMS: atom_id res chain seq x y z
N GLY A 1 8.65 2.39 0.47
CA GLY A 1 8.80 0.95 0.13
C GLY A 1 10.10 0.66 -0.62
N LYS A 2 10.31 -0.57 -1.11
CA LYS A 2 11.55 -0.92 -1.85
C LYS A 2 11.60 -0.19 -3.19
N LYS A 3 12.81 0.05 -3.72
CA LYS A 3 13.02 0.80 -4.98
C LYS A 3 12.32 2.19 -5.00
N ARG A 4 12.29 2.88 -3.85
CA ARG A 4 11.66 4.21 -3.69
C ARG A 4 10.18 4.23 -4.13
N LYS A 5 9.45 3.14 -3.89
CA LYS A 5 8.01 3.05 -4.15
C LYS A 5 7.22 3.25 -2.88
N ASP A 6 6.27 4.18 -2.90
CA ASP A 6 5.40 4.49 -1.77
C ASP A 6 3.93 4.34 -2.17
N THR A 7 3.06 4.10 -1.19
CA THR A 7 1.62 3.89 -1.40
C THR A 7 0.87 4.42 -0.19
N ILE A 8 -0.20 5.16 -0.43
CA ILE A 8 -1.08 5.67 0.63
C ILE A 8 -2.17 4.63 0.91
N CYS A 9 -2.43 4.39 2.19
CA CYS A 9 -3.44 3.45 2.67
C CYS A 9 -4.16 4.05 3.90
N ILE A 10 -5.35 3.53 4.19
CA ILE A 10 -6.05 3.80 5.44
C ILE A 10 -5.66 2.71 6.43
N ALA A 11 -5.16 3.11 7.61
CA ALA A 11 -4.85 2.19 8.70
C ALA A 11 -6.10 1.94 9.56
N LEU A 12 -6.35 0.68 9.89
CA LEU A 12 -7.46 0.25 10.75
C LEU A 12 -6.88 -0.56 11.91
N ALA A 13 -7.47 -0.41 13.10
CA ALA A 13 -7.13 -1.23 14.26
C ALA A 13 -7.75 -2.64 14.10
N GLU A 14 -6.98 -3.67 14.42
CA GLU A 14 -7.44 -5.06 14.41
C GLU A 14 -6.78 -5.83 15.56
N ASP A 15 -7.60 -6.36 16.47
CA ASP A 15 -7.11 -7.03 17.70
C ASP A 15 -6.34 -8.33 17.43
N THR A 16 -6.55 -8.95 16.26
CA THR A 16 -5.85 -10.21 15.88
C THR A 16 -4.51 -9.98 15.17
N CYS A 17 -4.12 -8.72 14.96
CA CYS A 17 -2.83 -8.38 14.37
C CYS A 17 -1.78 -8.17 15.47
N GLU A 18 -0.69 -8.93 15.40
CA GLU A 18 0.45 -8.71 16.29
C GLU A 18 1.02 -7.30 16.10
N GLU A 19 1.44 -6.66 17.21
CA GLU A 19 1.97 -5.30 17.26
C GLU A 19 3.13 -5.01 16.26
N PRO A 20 4.12 -5.91 16.04
CA PRO A 20 5.18 -5.65 15.07
C PRO A 20 4.78 -5.89 13.61
N ARG A 21 3.51 -6.24 13.34
CA ARG A 21 3.03 -6.61 12.00
C ARG A 21 1.97 -5.64 11.50
N ILE A 22 1.94 -5.48 10.18
CA ILE A 22 0.88 -4.77 9.47
C ILE A 22 0.29 -5.69 8.40
N ARG A 23 -1.03 -5.83 8.39
CA ARG A 23 -1.75 -6.56 7.34
C ARG A 23 -2.04 -5.64 6.17
N MET A 24 -1.75 -6.13 4.97
CA MET A 24 -2.03 -5.44 3.71
C MET A 24 -2.31 -6.48 2.62
N ASN A 25 -3.12 -6.12 1.64
CA ASN A 25 -3.49 -7.01 0.55
C ASN A 25 -2.35 -7.23 -0.47
N LYS A 26 -2.55 -8.15 -1.43
CA LYS A 26 -1.58 -8.44 -2.50
C LYS A 26 -1.23 -7.18 -3.32
N VAL A 27 -2.22 -6.34 -3.60
CA VAL A 27 -2.06 -5.13 -4.44
C VAL A 27 -1.12 -4.11 -3.81
N VAL A 28 -1.30 -3.79 -2.53
CA VAL A 28 -0.43 -2.85 -1.80
C VAL A 28 1.00 -3.37 -1.74
N ARG A 29 1.20 -4.68 -1.49
CA ARG A 29 2.54 -5.28 -1.52
C ARG A 29 3.20 -5.18 -2.89
N SER A 30 2.43 -5.42 -3.96
CA SER A 30 2.92 -5.29 -5.34
C SER A 30 3.36 -3.86 -5.65
N ASN A 31 2.55 -2.86 -5.28
CA ASN A 31 2.86 -1.45 -5.47
C ASN A 31 4.15 -1.03 -4.74
N LEU A 32 4.34 -1.51 -3.51
CA LEU A 32 5.53 -1.25 -2.68
C LEU A 32 6.75 -2.12 -3.05
N ARG A 33 6.56 -3.13 -3.91
CA ARG A 33 7.57 -4.14 -4.29
C ARG A 33 8.14 -4.92 -3.10
N VAL A 34 7.27 -5.34 -2.19
CA VAL A 34 7.62 -6.09 -0.96
C VAL A 34 6.99 -7.48 -0.94
N ARG A 35 7.55 -8.38 -0.13
CA ARG A 35 7.05 -9.74 0.14
C ARG A 35 6.59 -9.86 1.58
N LEU A 36 5.96 -10.97 1.94
CA LEU A 36 5.64 -11.28 3.34
C LEU A 36 6.95 -11.37 4.14
N GLY A 37 6.96 -10.77 5.33
CA GLY A 37 8.14 -10.70 6.20
C GLY A 37 9.10 -9.55 5.90
N ASP A 38 8.92 -8.80 4.81
CA ASP A 38 9.69 -7.58 4.58
C ASP A 38 9.29 -6.47 5.58
N VAL A 39 10.27 -5.69 6.02
CA VAL A 39 10.06 -4.50 6.85
C VAL A 39 9.69 -3.30 5.97
N VAL A 40 8.68 -2.55 6.40
CA VAL A 40 8.22 -1.32 5.75
C VAL A 40 8.18 -0.18 6.77
N SER A 41 8.40 1.05 6.31
CA SER A 41 8.17 2.25 7.13
C SER A 41 6.75 2.76 6.93
N VAL A 42 6.10 3.16 8.03
CA VAL A 42 4.76 3.74 8.04
C VAL A 42 4.88 5.17 8.55
N HIS A 43 4.27 6.11 7.83
CA HIS A 43 4.28 7.52 8.18
C HIS A 43 2.85 8.05 8.16
N GLN A 44 2.50 8.85 9.17
CA GLN A 44 1.22 9.56 9.17
C GLN A 44 1.21 10.59 8.03
N CYS A 45 0.11 10.63 7.27
CA CYS A 45 -0.11 11.61 6.21
C CYS A 45 -1.43 12.32 6.50
N SER A 46 -1.38 13.43 7.22
CA SER A 46 -2.57 14.19 7.65
C SER A 46 -3.06 15.20 6.61
N ASP A 47 -2.20 15.64 5.67
CA ASP A 47 -2.54 16.62 4.62
C ASP A 47 -2.82 15.93 3.27
N VAL A 48 -3.73 14.95 3.26
CA VAL A 48 -4.16 14.29 2.01
C VAL A 48 -5.21 15.16 1.32
N LYS A 49 -4.81 15.80 0.23
CA LYS A 49 -5.67 16.70 -0.55
C LYS A 49 -6.58 15.94 -1.50
N TYR A 50 -7.80 16.43 -1.69
CA TYR A 50 -8.71 15.91 -2.71
C TYR A 50 -8.13 16.12 -4.12
N GLY A 51 -8.11 15.04 -4.90
CA GLY A 51 -7.75 15.11 -6.32
C GLY A 51 -8.84 15.81 -7.12
N LYS A 52 -8.45 16.68 -8.07
CA LYS A 52 -9.39 17.32 -9.00
C LYS A 52 -9.75 16.43 -10.18
N ARG A 53 -8.78 15.65 -10.68
CA ARG A 53 -8.93 14.74 -11.82
C ARG A 53 -7.90 13.61 -11.70
N VAL A 54 -8.32 12.39 -12.00
CA VAL A 54 -7.45 11.21 -12.03
C VAL A 54 -7.51 10.63 -13.44
N HIS A 55 -6.36 10.22 -13.98
CA HIS A 55 -6.26 9.55 -15.28
C HIS A 55 -5.81 8.11 -15.04
N ILE A 56 -6.67 7.16 -15.39
CA ILE A 56 -6.46 5.72 -15.18
C ILE A 56 -6.54 5.08 -16.56
N LEU A 57 -5.52 4.30 -16.91
CA LEU A 57 -5.51 3.50 -18.13
C LEU A 57 -5.63 2.03 -17.74
N PRO A 58 -6.34 1.21 -18.53
CA PRO A 58 -6.24 -0.23 -18.40
C PRO A 58 -4.79 -0.65 -18.67
N ILE A 59 -4.35 -1.68 -17.97
CA ILE A 59 -3.14 -2.43 -18.34
C ILE A 59 -3.61 -3.52 -19.31
N ASP A 60 -2.77 -3.89 -20.26
CA ASP A 60 -3.05 -4.99 -21.18
C ASP A 60 -3.49 -6.24 -20.41
N ASP A 61 -4.48 -6.96 -20.95
CA ASP A 61 -4.99 -8.20 -20.35
C ASP A 61 -3.85 -9.18 -20.12
N THR A 62 -3.50 -9.38 -18.85
CA THR A 62 -2.67 -10.49 -18.41
C THR A 62 -3.60 -11.58 -17.93
N ILE A 63 -3.45 -12.79 -18.46
CA ILE A 63 -4.07 -14.00 -17.89
C ILE A 63 -3.38 -14.23 -16.53
N GLU A 64 -3.94 -13.69 -15.44
CA GLU A 64 -3.57 -14.02 -14.05
C GLU A 64 -4.55 -15.05 -13.47
#